data_AF-A0A954KEH4-F1
#
_entry.id   AF-A0A954KEH4-F1
#
_cell.length_a   1.000
_cell.length_b   1.000
_cell.length_c   1.000
_cell.angle_alpha   90.00
_cell.angle_beta   90.00
_cell.angle_gamma   90.00
#
_symmetry.space_group_name_H-M   'P 1'
#
loop_
_entity.id
_entity.type
_entity.pdbx_description
1 polymer ?
#
loop_
_entity_poly.entity_id
_entity_poly.type
_entity_poly.pdbx_seq_one_letter_code
_entity_poly.pdbx_strand_id
1 'polypeptide(L)'
;MSGARISNTRRRLARLCLAATVVGCIAISFQLFGIDNPDNVVEARERRRSSGGSGGSSETYTVLGFNDLGMHCMNPEFSEMCILPPFNTLRAQVIKRDSSPNILTGDLNVHYSIPGNTVSSNKTNFWEYTQQLFGVTLPNNVGLTGNGLTGQLESQRGGYWEATGIPVTPLDDNGVNNPFQLARIEVTNEKGNKLAETAAVVPVSWEINCNFCHNTVGISVATDILKAHDRLHGTTLELEKPVLCAKCHADPALGTEGVPGLSTFSHAMHGSHASRMTVQTVLDASARVQAALAQLDPQIAAPLLQENAAREAAGVATMTTNSCYACHPGAQTECQRDVHITHDITCVDCHGGMSAVADEDRVPWKSLPTCGECHKKMNSRFDYEEPGKLFKDSRGHGGIYCSSCHGPQHATGPAVTANDNAQAILWQGKAGTIDTCTVCHTRQPEERFFHSRDK
;
A
#
# COMPACT_ATOMS: atom_id res chain seq x y z
N MET A 1 -72.43 -19.17 4.35
CA MET A 1 -71.65 -20.44 4.27
C MET A 1 -70.23 -20.10 4.70
N SER A 2 -69.94 -20.28 5.99
CA SER A 2 -68.96 -21.24 6.55
C SER A 2 -67.52 -20.91 6.11
N GLY A 3 -66.59 -20.47 6.96
CA GLY A 3 -66.33 -20.88 8.35
C GLY A 3 -64.91 -21.48 8.38
N ALA A 4 -63.97 -20.77 9.02
CA ALA A 4 -62.53 -21.04 9.05
C ALA A 4 -62.14 -22.45 9.54
N ARG A 5 -60.98 -22.94 9.08
CA ARG A 5 -60.21 -24.00 9.78
C ARG A 5 -58.71 -23.74 9.74
N ILE A 6 -58.19 -23.41 10.91
CA ILE A 6 -56.83 -23.72 11.35
C ILE A 6 -56.85 -25.17 11.84
N SER A 7 -55.87 -25.99 11.45
CA SER A 7 -55.57 -27.22 12.19
C SER A 7 -54.07 -27.34 12.43
N ASN A 8 -53.75 -27.59 13.68
CA ASN A 8 -52.44 -27.71 14.28
C ASN A 8 -52.32 -29.17 14.71
N THR A 9 -51.36 -29.95 14.20
CA THR A 9 -51.07 -31.27 14.79
C THR A 9 -49.57 -31.52 14.95
N ARG A 10 -49.23 -31.57 16.23
CA ARG A 10 -47.97 -31.78 16.94
C ARG A 10 -47.26 -33.13 16.71
N ARG A 11 -45.92 -33.03 16.83
CA ARG A 11 -44.98 -33.85 17.67
C ARG A 11 -44.33 -35.14 17.10
N ARG A 12 -43.00 -35.01 16.96
CA ARG A 12 -41.90 -35.70 17.72
C ARG A 12 -41.26 -36.99 17.17
N LEU A 13 -39.91 -36.97 17.31
CA LEU A 13 -38.89 -38.04 17.39
C LEU A 13 -38.39 -38.57 16.04
N ALA A 14 -37.13 -38.95 15.82
CA ALA A 14 -35.83 -38.72 16.43
C ALA A 14 -34.76 -39.36 15.49
N ARG A 15 -33.58 -38.71 15.38
CA ARG A 15 -32.22 -39.30 15.26
C ARG A 15 -31.83 -40.31 14.15
N LEU A 16 -30.78 -39.89 13.43
CA LEU A 16 -29.54 -40.60 13.04
C LEU A 16 -29.47 -41.54 11.82
N CYS A 17 -28.36 -41.33 11.09
CA CYS A 17 -27.51 -42.24 10.30
C CYS A 17 -27.61 -42.26 8.76
N LEU A 18 -26.58 -41.61 8.18
CA LEU A 18 -25.55 -42.13 7.26
C LEU A 18 -25.82 -42.25 5.74
N ALA A 19 -25.01 -41.45 5.01
CA ALA A 19 -24.29 -41.71 3.75
C ALA A 19 -25.08 -42.10 2.47
N ALA A 20 -24.90 -41.36 1.37
CA ALA A 20 -23.74 -41.44 0.48
C ALA A 20 -23.94 -40.63 -0.83
N THR A 21 -22.89 -39.90 -1.22
CA THR A 21 -22.42 -39.61 -2.60
C THR A 21 -23.38 -39.17 -3.71
N VAL A 22 -23.19 -37.94 -4.20
CA VAL A 22 -23.04 -37.67 -5.64
C VAL A 22 -21.88 -36.70 -5.85
N VAL A 23 -20.84 -37.24 -6.48
CA VAL A 23 -19.67 -36.57 -7.06
C VAL A 23 -20.10 -35.86 -8.35
N GLY A 24 -19.57 -34.66 -8.58
CA GLY A 24 -19.78 -33.94 -9.84
C GLY A 24 -19.01 -32.63 -9.91
N CYS A 25 -17.71 -32.65 -9.66
CA CYS A 25 -16.83 -31.52 -9.94
C CYS A 25 -16.66 -31.37 -11.46
N ILE A 26 -17.18 -30.28 -12.02
CA ILE A 26 -16.82 -29.81 -13.36
C ILE A 26 -15.50 -29.05 -13.21
N ALA A 27 -14.41 -29.68 -13.65
CA ALA A 27 -13.13 -29.02 -13.85
C ALA A 27 -13.24 -28.15 -15.11
N ILE A 28 -13.25 -26.83 -14.94
CA ILE A 28 -12.96 -25.87 -16.00
C ILE A 28 -11.49 -25.51 -15.85
N SER A 29 -10.67 -26.02 -16.78
CA SER A 29 -9.25 -25.72 -16.90
C SER A 29 -9.05 -24.26 -17.28
N PHE A 30 -8.61 -23.42 -16.33
CA PHE A 30 -7.99 -22.14 -16.61
C PHE A 30 -6.47 -22.34 -16.65
N GLN A 31 -5.91 -22.44 -17.85
CA GLN A 31 -4.48 -22.29 -18.09
C GLN A 31 -4.20 -20.84 -18.47
N LEU A 32 -4.01 -19.94 -17.50
CA LEU A 32 -3.42 -18.61 -17.71
C LEU A 32 -2.63 -18.19 -16.46
N PHE A 33 -1.32 -18.01 -16.68
CA PHE A 33 -0.27 -17.28 -15.94
C PHE A 33 -0.29 -17.26 -14.41
N GLY A 34 0.68 -17.97 -13.83
CA GLY A 34 0.97 -17.97 -12.40
C GLY A 34 1.61 -16.66 -11.93
N ILE A 35 1.01 -16.06 -10.91
CA ILE A 35 1.59 -15.43 -9.70
C ILE A 35 0.47 -14.82 -8.83
N ASP A 36 -0.77 -14.74 -9.33
CA ASP A 36 -1.89 -14.11 -8.59
C ASP A 36 -2.61 -15.00 -7.57
N ASN A 37 -2.09 -16.19 -7.24
CA ASN A 37 -2.69 -17.08 -6.25
C ASN A 37 -1.62 -17.59 -5.25
N PRO A 38 -1.81 -17.47 -3.92
CA PRO A 38 -0.93 -18.08 -2.92
C PRO A 38 -0.70 -19.59 -3.11
N ASP A 39 -1.63 -20.32 -3.75
CA ASP A 39 -1.44 -21.73 -4.09
C ASP A 39 -0.33 -21.96 -5.14
N ASN A 40 -0.09 -20.99 -6.04
CA ASN A 40 0.98 -21.07 -7.03
C ASN A 40 2.39 -20.88 -6.40
N VAL A 41 2.46 -20.30 -5.20
CA VAL A 41 3.71 -20.19 -4.42
C VAL A 41 4.11 -21.56 -3.87
N VAL A 42 3.14 -22.44 -3.58
CA VAL A 42 3.37 -23.82 -3.12
C VAL A 42 3.99 -24.67 -4.23
N GLU A 43 3.57 -24.51 -5.49
CA GLU A 43 4.18 -25.22 -6.63
C GLU A 43 5.65 -24.82 -6.88
N ALA A 44 6.05 -23.58 -6.58
CA ALA A 44 7.45 -23.14 -6.69
C ALA A 44 8.37 -23.89 -5.71
N ARG A 45 7.84 -24.31 -4.56
CA ARG A 45 8.55 -25.11 -3.56
C ARG A 45 8.78 -26.55 -4.04
N GLU A 46 7.84 -27.13 -4.79
CA GLU A 46 7.95 -28.48 -5.34
C GLU A 46 8.98 -28.54 -6.48
N ARG A 47 9.08 -27.48 -7.30
CA ARG A 47 10.12 -27.36 -8.34
C ARG A 47 11.54 -27.23 -7.76
N ARG A 48 11.72 -26.65 -6.57
CA ARG A 48 13.02 -26.65 -5.86
C ARG A 48 13.43 -28.03 -5.32
N ARG A 49 12.47 -28.94 -5.09
CA ARG A 49 12.75 -30.31 -4.63
C ARG A 49 13.14 -31.27 -5.76
N SER A 50 12.76 -31.00 -7.02
CA SER A 50 12.98 -31.93 -8.14
C SER A 50 14.30 -31.76 -8.91
N SER A 51 15.07 -30.70 -8.69
CA SER A 51 16.34 -30.44 -9.41
C SER A 51 17.60 -31.00 -8.73
N GLY A 52 17.49 -32.11 -7.99
CA GLY A 52 18.61 -32.73 -7.26
C GLY A 52 19.62 -33.45 -8.16
N GLY A 53 20.53 -32.71 -8.80
CA GLY A 53 21.77 -33.23 -9.38
C GLY A 53 22.93 -33.20 -8.37
N SER A 54 23.72 -34.27 -8.31
CA SER A 54 24.79 -34.48 -7.33
C SER A 54 26.10 -33.75 -7.68
N GLY A 55 26.85 -33.32 -6.66
CA GLY A 55 28.31 -33.13 -6.72
C GLY A 55 28.83 -31.70 -6.88
N GLY A 56 28.68 -30.87 -5.84
CA GLY A 56 29.30 -29.56 -5.69
C GLY A 56 28.52 -28.76 -4.63
N SER A 57 29.18 -28.00 -3.75
CA SER A 57 28.46 -27.12 -2.82
C SER A 57 27.71 -26.06 -3.63
N SER A 58 26.47 -26.35 -3.99
CA SER A 58 25.58 -25.43 -4.68
C SER A 58 25.43 -24.20 -3.79
N GLU A 59 25.96 -23.08 -4.23
CA GLU A 59 25.75 -21.80 -3.56
C GLU A 59 24.25 -21.51 -3.53
N THR A 60 23.71 -21.27 -2.34
CA THR A 60 22.28 -21.01 -2.18
C THR A 60 22.07 -19.54 -1.86
N TYR A 61 21.03 -18.95 -2.44
CA TYR A 61 20.74 -17.53 -2.36
C TYR A 61 19.33 -17.31 -1.84
N THR A 62 19.16 -16.20 -1.11
CA THR A 62 17.87 -15.68 -0.65
C THR A 62 17.74 -14.25 -1.15
N VAL A 63 16.52 -13.86 -1.56
CA VAL A 63 16.19 -12.48 -1.88
C VAL A 63 14.96 -12.07 -1.10
N LEU A 64 15.05 -10.95 -0.40
CA LEU A 64 13.97 -10.38 0.41
C LEU A 64 13.62 -9.01 -0.15
N GLY A 65 12.43 -8.88 -0.71
CA GLY A 65 11.89 -7.65 -1.28
C GLY A 65 10.94 -6.94 -0.31
N PHE A 66 10.85 -5.62 -0.44
CA PHE A 66 9.93 -4.78 0.32
C PHE A 66 9.70 -3.44 -0.39
N ASN A 67 8.50 -2.89 -0.26
CA ASN A 67 8.24 -1.49 -0.60
C ASN A 67 8.74 -0.57 0.53
N ASP A 68 9.12 0.68 0.22
CA ASP A 68 9.69 1.57 1.23
C ASP A 68 8.65 2.32 2.08
N LEU A 69 7.38 2.39 1.64
CA LEU A 69 6.31 3.18 2.28
C LEU A 69 5.21 2.35 2.96
N GLY A 70 5.01 1.10 2.54
CA GLY A 70 3.87 0.26 2.94
C GLY A 70 2.57 0.52 2.18
N MET A 71 2.39 1.74 1.65
CA MET A 71 1.32 2.16 0.75
C MET A 71 1.72 3.46 0.07
N HIS A 72 1.61 3.52 -1.26
CA HIS A 72 1.68 4.78 -2.00
C HIS A 72 0.27 5.27 -2.35
N CYS A 73 0.04 6.59 -2.31
CA CYS A 73 -1.21 7.20 -2.74
C CYS A 73 -0.99 7.96 -4.05
N MET A 74 -1.95 7.94 -4.96
CA MET A 74 -1.92 8.73 -6.19
C MET A 74 -3.27 9.35 -6.49
N ASN A 75 -3.30 10.41 -7.29
CA ASN A 75 -4.55 10.90 -7.87
C ASN A 75 -5.09 9.89 -8.90
N PRO A 76 -6.42 9.73 -9.04
CA PRO A 76 -7.00 9.00 -10.16
C PRO A 76 -6.88 9.78 -11.49
N GLU A 77 -6.80 11.10 -11.41
CA GLU A 77 -6.94 12.04 -12.52
C GLU A 77 -6.01 13.26 -12.30
N PHE A 78 -5.44 13.82 -13.37
CA PHE A 78 -4.39 14.84 -13.32
C PHE A 78 -4.67 16.14 -14.12
N SER A 79 -5.82 16.31 -14.76
CA SER A 79 -6.15 17.51 -15.55
C SER A 79 -6.48 18.74 -14.72
N GLU A 80 -6.86 18.56 -13.46
CA GLU A 80 -7.24 19.68 -12.59
C GLU A 80 -6.25 19.92 -11.45
N MET A 81 -5.82 18.87 -10.76
CA MET A 81 -4.86 18.98 -9.66
C MET A 81 -4.07 17.70 -9.45
N CYS A 82 -2.89 17.82 -8.85
CA CYS A 82 -2.03 16.70 -8.47
C CYS A 82 -1.60 16.85 -7.01
N ILE A 83 -1.97 15.85 -6.20
CA ILE A 83 -1.47 15.65 -4.84
C ILE A 83 -0.21 14.78 -4.93
N LEU A 84 -0.36 13.56 -5.48
CA LEU A 84 0.75 12.64 -5.70
C LEU A 84 0.61 11.94 -7.07
N PRO A 85 1.74 11.76 -7.79
CA PRO A 85 1.76 11.03 -9.06
C PRO A 85 1.71 9.51 -8.84
N PRO A 86 1.49 8.72 -9.91
CA PRO A 86 1.78 7.29 -9.87
C PRO A 86 3.25 7.08 -9.53
N PHE A 87 3.52 6.37 -8.44
CA PHE A 87 4.88 6.14 -7.94
C PHE A 87 4.90 4.90 -7.04
N ASN A 88 6.02 4.19 -7.03
CA ASN A 88 6.30 3.18 -6.04
C ASN A 88 7.82 2.99 -5.98
N THR A 89 8.34 2.68 -4.80
CA THR A 89 9.75 2.29 -4.62
C THR A 89 9.81 0.86 -4.16
N LEU A 90 10.49 0.02 -4.94
CA LEU A 90 10.73 -1.37 -4.62
C LEU A 90 12.19 -1.57 -4.25
N ARG A 91 12.43 -2.18 -3.08
CA ARG A 91 13.76 -2.53 -2.60
C ARG A 91 13.91 -4.04 -2.47
N ALA A 92 15.16 -4.52 -2.55
CA ALA A 92 15.48 -5.91 -2.23
C ALA A 92 16.87 -6.05 -1.60
N GLN A 93 17.02 -7.01 -0.68
CA GLN A 93 18.34 -7.50 -0.25
C GLN A 93 18.57 -8.91 -0.77
N VAL A 94 19.69 -9.10 -1.46
CA VAL A 94 20.16 -10.42 -1.90
C VAL A 94 21.19 -10.92 -0.91
N ILE A 95 21.02 -12.15 -0.45
CA ILE A 95 21.84 -12.77 0.59
C ILE A 95 22.40 -14.07 0.03
N LYS A 96 23.73 -14.17 0.00
CA LYS A 96 24.42 -15.45 -0.17
C LYS A 96 24.37 -16.20 1.14
N ARG A 97 23.69 -17.34 1.15
CA ARG A 97 23.50 -18.14 2.35
C ARG A 97 24.80 -18.84 2.72
N ASP A 98 25.16 -18.75 3.99
CA ASP A 98 26.30 -19.44 4.60
C ASP A 98 26.02 -19.68 6.09
N SER A 99 26.92 -20.31 6.82
CA SER A 99 27.04 -20.18 8.27
C SER A 99 27.17 -18.71 8.71
N SER A 100 27.89 -17.89 7.94
CA SER A 100 27.99 -16.43 8.09
C SER A 100 27.54 -15.74 6.79
N PRO A 101 26.22 -15.45 6.65
CA PRO A 101 25.64 -14.95 5.41
C PRO A 101 26.21 -13.60 4.99
N ASN A 102 26.27 -13.36 3.68
CA ASN A 102 26.77 -12.10 3.11
C ASN A 102 25.69 -11.43 2.26
N ILE A 103 25.46 -10.15 2.48
CA ILE A 103 24.58 -9.32 1.65
C ILE A 103 25.34 -8.95 0.37
N LEU A 104 24.73 -9.18 -0.79
CA LEU A 104 25.35 -8.97 -2.10
C LEU A 104 24.75 -7.76 -2.83
N THR A 105 25.64 -6.96 -3.40
CA THR A 105 25.35 -5.74 -4.17
C THR A 105 26.16 -5.63 -5.47
N GLY A 106 26.95 -6.66 -5.82
CA GLY A 106 27.77 -6.72 -7.04
C GLY A 106 27.68 -8.09 -7.72
N ASP A 107 28.05 -8.14 -9.00
CA ASP A 107 28.11 -9.32 -9.87
C ASP A 107 26.77 -10.10 -10.00
N LEU A 108 25.65 -9.39 -9.88
CA LEU A 108 24.28 -9.92 -9.98
C LEU A 108 23.41 -9.03 -10.87
N ASN A 109 22.42 -9.63 -11.51
CA ASN A 109 21.30 -8.90 -12.12
C ASN A 109 20.06 -9.15 -11.28
N VAL A 110 19.43 -8.08 -10.79
CA VAL A 110 18.20 -8.13 -9.99
C VAL A 110 17.09 -7.46 -10.78
N HIS A 111 16.20 -8.27 -11.34
CA HIS A 111 15.13 -7.82 -12.21
C HIS A 111 13.79 -7.85 -11.49
N TYR A 112 12.93 -6.87 -11.76
CA TYR A 112 11.54 -6.89 -11.31
C TYR A 112 10.53 -6.85 -12.47
N SER A 113 9.36 -7.41 -12.21
CA SER A 113 8.17 -7.23 -13.02
C SER A 113 6.92 -7.19 -12.14
N ILE A 114 5.84 -6.60 -12.63
CA ILE A 114 4.52 -6.62 -11.98
C ILE A 114 3.58 -7.40 -12.91
N PRO A 115 3.49 -8.74 -12.77
CA PRO A 115 2.87 -9.59 -13.78
C PRO A 115 1.40 -9.28 -14.08
N GLY A 116 0.63 -8.88 -13.06
CA GLY A 116 -0.79 -8.52 -13.20
C GLY A 116 -1.05 -7.10 -13.71
N ASN A 117 0.00 -6.28 -13.88
CA ASN A 117 -0.14 -4.87 -14.24
C ASN A 117 1.04 -4.38 -15.07
N THR A 118 0.95 -4.65 -16.36
CA THR A 118 2.00 -4.40 -17.34
C THR A 118 1.85 -3.05 -18.05
N VAL A 119 0.68 -2.40 -17.94
CA VAL A 119 0.39 -1.10 -18.54
C VAL A 119 -0.30 -0.21 -17.53
N SER A 120 0.15 1.03 -17.37
CA SER A 120 -0.48 2.03 -16.49
C SER A 120 -1.01 3.25 -17.24
N SER A 121 -0.51 3.55 -18.43
CA SER A 121 -0.85 4.75 -19.20
C SER A 121 -2.25 4.80 -19.80
N ASN A 122 -2.98 3.69 -19.80
CA ASN A 122 -4.38 3.64 -20.24
C ASN A 122 -5.38 3.64 -19.06
N LYS A 123 -4.89 3.72 -17.82
CA LYS A 123 -5.71 3.66 -16.58
C LYS A 123 -5.86 5.02 -15.90
N THR A 124 -5.08 6.01 -16.33
CA THR A 124 -5.13 7.40 -15.86
C THR A 124 -4.53 8.30 -16.94
N ASN A 125 -4.78 9.61 -16.86
CA ASN A 125 -4.26 10.61 -17.80
C ASN A 125 -2.95 11.28 -17.34
N PHE A 126 -2.28 10.75 -16.31
CA PHE A 126 -1.03 11.30 -15.77
C PHE A 126 -0.03 11.77 -16.83
N TRP A 127 0.30 10.90 -17.80
CA TRP A 127 1.30 11.18 -18.84
C TRP A 127 0.96 12.40 -19.70
N GLU A 128 -0.32 12.68 -19.94
CA GLU A 128 -0.79 13.85 -20.70
C GLU A 128 -0.42 15.17 -20.00
N TYR A 129 -0.35 15.18 -18.67
CA TYR A 129 -0.16 16.37 -17.84
C TYR A 129 1.24 16.48 -17.22
N THR A 130 2.13 15.51 -17.47
CA THR A 130 3.49 15.50 -16.91
C THR A 130 4.29 16.77 -17.20
N GLN A 131 4.15 17.34 -18.40
CA GLN A 131 4.88 18.56 -18.77
C GLN A 131 4.40 19.78 -17.97
N GLN A 132 3.10 19.88 -17.71
CA GLN A 132 2.51 21.00 -16.97
C GLN A 132 2.75 20.87 -15.46
N LEU A 133 2.66 19.64 -14.93
CA LEU A 133 2.79 19.36 -13.50
C LEU A 133 4.25 19.26 -13.05
N PHE A 134 5.10 18.57 -13.81
CA PHE A 134 6.47 18.19 -13.43
C PHE A 134 7.55 18.74 -14.37
N GLY A 135 7.18 19.48 -15.42
CA GLY A 135 8.14 20.07 -16.34
C GLY A 135 8.85 19.08 -17.27
N VAL A 136 8.41 17.82 -17.28
CA VAL A 136 9.00 16.73 -18.08
C VAL A 136 7.96 16.09 -18.97
N THR A 137 8.36 15.63 -20.15
CA THR A 137 7.54 14.76 -20.99
C THR A 137 8.02 13.32 -20.81
N LEU A 138 7.17 12.44 -20.30
CA LEU A 138 7.50 11.04 -20.07
C LEU A 138 6.94 10.15 -21.19
N PRO A 139 7.67 9.10 -21.62
CA PRO A 139 7.08 8.02 -22.38
C PRO A 139 5.96 7.33 -21.59
N ASN A 140 4.95 6.82 -22.28
CA ASN A 140 3.89 6.02 -21.66
C ASN A 140 4.48 4.87 -20.85
N ASN A 141 3.89 4.60 -19.67
CA ASN A 141 4.30 3.54 -18.74
C ASN A 141 5.68 3.73 -18.08
N VAL A 142 6.33 4.87 -18.30
CA VAL A 142 7.57 5.24 -17.63
C VAL A 142 7.25 6.30 -16.56
N GLY A 143 7.73 6.08 -15.34
CA GLY A 143 7.52 6.99 -14.24
C GLY A 143 8.60 8.07 -14.13
N LEU A 144 8.46 8.95 -13.14
CA LEU A 144 9.27 10.17 -13.02
C LEU A 144 10.78 9.93 -12.86
N THR A 145 11.19 8.73 -12.43
CA THR A 145 12.61 8.36 -12.30
C THR A 145 13.09 7.42 -13.40
N GLY A 146 12.34 7.28 -14.51
CA GLY A 146 12.73 6.49 -15.67
C GLY A 146 12.40 4.99 -15.62
N ASN A 147 11.87 4.50 -14.49
CA ASN A 147 11.49 3.10 -14.33
C ASN A 147 10.08 2.81 -14.86
N GLY A 148 9.88 1.60 -15.40
CA GLY A 148 8.57 1.11 -15.86
C GLY A 148 7.98 0.06 -14.92
N LEU A 149 6.97 -0.68 -15.39
CA LEU A 149 6.31 -1.78 -14.65
C LEU A 149 7.17 -3.07 -14.64
N THR A 150 8.27 -3.05 -15.39
CA THR A 150 9.33 -4.04 -15.36
C THR A 150 10.66 -3.32 -15.58
N GLY A 151 11.74 -3.82 -14.96
CA GLY A 151 13.03 -3.14 -15.01
C GLY A 151 14.10 -3.84 -14.18
N GLN A 152 15.28 -3.23 -14.11
CA GLN A 152 16.33 -3.65 -13.19
C GLN A 152 16.20 -2.85 -11.90
N LEU A 153 16.42 -3.51 -10.76
CA LEU A 153 16.76 -2.80 -9.55
C LEU A 153 18.24 -2.43 -9.62
N GLU A 154 18.58 -1.22 -9.20
CA GLU A 154 19.94 -0.71 -9.17
C GLU A 154 20.57 -0.93 -7.80
N SER A 155 21.84 -1.32 -7.80
CA SER A 155 22.60 -1.54 -6.56
C SER A 155 22.87 -0.24 -5.81
N GLN A 156 22.57 -0.24 -4.51
CA GLN A 156 22.74 0.89 -3.63
C GLN A 156 23.88 0.65 -2.64
N ARG A 157 24.62 1.72 -2.32
CA ARG A 157 25.73 1.68 -1.34
C ARG A 157 25.31 1.18 0.04
N GLY A 158 24.02 1.25 0.36
CA GLY A 158 23.45 0.79 1.62
C GLY A 158 23.26 -0.72 1.76
N GLY A 159 23.71 -1.54 0.81
CA GLY A 159 23.57 -3.00 0.90
C GLY A 159 22.21 -3.52 0.43
N TYR A 160 21.59 -2.86 -0.56
CA TYR A 160 20.30 -3.24 -1.12
C TYR A 160 20.23 -2.85 -2.61
N TRP A 161 19.21 -3.33 -3.29
CA TRP A 161 18.86 -3.01 -4.67
C TRP A 161 17.57 -2.21 -4.69
N GLU A 162 17.41 -1.24 -5.59
CA GLU A 162 16.26 -0.33 -5.61
C GLU A 162 15.79 0.03 -7.02
N ALA A 163 14.48 0.12 -7.20
CA ALA A 163 13.86 0.83 -8.31
C ALA A 163 12.83 1.81 -7.73
N THR A 164 13.04 3.11 -7.95
CA THR A 164 12.11 4.18 -7.56
C THR A 164 11.15 4.49 -8.69
N GLY A 165 10.08 5.25 -8.41
CA GLY A 165 9.26 5.85 -9.44
C GLY A 165 8.59 4.88 -10.40
N ILE A 166 8.31 3.66 -9.94
CA ILE A 166 7.54 2.68 -10.72
C ILE A 166 6.10 3.19 -10.83
N PRO A 167 5.56 3.46 -12.03
CA PRO A 167 4.27 4.10 -12.19
C PRO A 167 3.13 3.08 -12.18
N VAL A 168 3.06 2.25 -11.13
CA VAL A 168 1.99 1.26 -10.94
C VAL A 168 0.70 1.98 -10.51
N THR A 169 -0.43 1.51 -11.03
CA THR A 169 -1.78 2.01 -10.69
C THR A 169 -2.54 0.95 -9.90
N PRO A 170 -3.56 1.31 -9.12
CA PRO A 170 -4.34 0.32 -8.36
C PRO A 170 -5.19 -0.59 -9.26
N LEU A 171 -5.47 -0.18 -10.50
CA LEU A 171 -6.11 -1.07 -11.48
C LEU A 171 -5.09 -2.00 -12.15
N ASP A 172 -5.39 -3.29 -12.13
CA ASP A 172 -4.67 -4.33 -12.88
C ASP A 172 -4.99 -4.24 -14.38
N ASP A 173 -4.37 -5.10 -15.21
CA ASP A 173 -4.58 -5.08 -16.67
C ASP A 173 -6.01 -5.48 -17.10
N ASN A 174 -6.77 -6.13 -16.21
CA ASN A 174 -8.18 -6.46 -16.43
C ASN A 174 -9.13 -5.34 -15.96
N GLY A 175 -8.58 -4.24 -15.43
CA GLY A 175 -9.36 -3.14 -14.85
C GLY A 175 -9.93 -3.46 -13.46
N VAL A 176 -9.45 -4.52 -12.80
CA VAL A 176 -9.84 -4.86 -11.44
C VAL A 176 -9.00 -4.06 -10.46
N ASN A 177 -9.66 -3.46 -9.47
CA ASN A 177 -8.96 -2.75 -8.40
C ASN A 177 -8.22 -3.73 -7.48
N ASN A 178 -6.90 -3.71 -7.56
CA ASN A 178 -5.98 -4.50 -6.75
C ASN A 178 -4.90 -3.57 -6.16
N PRO A 179 -5.12 -3.01 -4.95
CA PRO A 179 -4.15 -2.09 -4.35
C PRO A 179 -2.90 -2.77 -3.80
N PHE A 180 -2.86 -4.12 -3.75
CA PHE A 180 -1.81 -4.91 -3.10
C PHE A 180 -1.13 -5.90 -4.05
N GLN A 181 -0.85 -5.44 -5.27
CA GLN A 181 -0.24 -6.26 -6.32
C GLN A 181 1.15 -6.76 -5.91
N LEU A 182 1.49 -7.97 -6.34
CA LEU A 182 2.82 -8.54 -6.12
C LEU A 182 3.74 -8.19 -7.29
N ALA A 183 4.86 -7.53 -6.97
CA ALA A 183 6.01 -7.50 -7.84
C ALA A 183 6.80 -8.80 -7.66
N ARG A 184 7.21 -9.39 -8.79
CA ARG A 184 8.16 -10.50 -8.82
C ARG A 184 9.57 -9.93 -8.88
N ILE A 185 10.47 -10.43 -8.02
CA ILE A 185 11.89 -10.05 -8.03
C ILE A 185 12.71 -11.31 -8.30
N GLU A 186 13.45 -11.30 -9.41
CA GLU A 186 14.33 -12.39 -9.82
C GLU A 186 15.79 -11.97 -9.76
N VAL A 187 16.62 -12.83 -9.18
CA VAL A 187 18.07 -12.66 -9.13
C VAL A 187 18.71 -13.67 -10.07
N THR A 188 19.56 -13.18 -10.98
CA THR A 188 20.41 -14.01 -11.83
C THR A 188 21.87 -13.62 -11.67
N ASN A 189 22.79 -14.54 -11.97
CA ASN A 189 24.21 -14.18 -12.13
C ASN A 189 24.45 -13.53 -13.51
N GLU A 190 25.68 -13.09 -13.76
CA GLU A 190 26.09 -12.49 -15.05
C GLU A 190 25.87 -13.40 -16.27
N LYS A 191 25.79 -14.72 -16.06
CA LYS A 191 25.53 -15.71 -17.12
C LYS A 191 24.03 -15.91 -17.38
N GLY A 192 23.16 -15.20 -16.67
CA GLY A 192 21.70 -15.34 -16.76
C GLY A 192 21.12 -16.54 -16.01
N ASN A 193 21.92 -17.26 -15.21
CA ASN A 193 21.40 -18.36 -14.41
C ASN A 193 20.68 -17.81 -13.18
N LYS A 194 19.42 -18.22 -13.00
CA LYS A 194 18.60 -17.85 -11.85
C LYS A 194 19.16 -18.42 -10.54
N LEU A 195 19.34 -17.53 -9.56
CA LEU A 195 19.85 -17.84 -8.23
C LEU A 195 18.74 -17.87 -7.18
N ALA A 196 17.83 -16.89 -7.23
CA ALA A 196 16.73 -16.76 -6.29
C ALA A 196 15.56 -15.97 -6.90
N GLU A 197 14.40 -16.09 -6.29
CA GLU A 197 13.20 -15.30 -6.61
C GLU A 197 12.40 -15.08 -5.33
N THR A 198 11.75 -13.92 -5.24
CA THR A 198 10.73 -13.62 -4.25
C THR A 198 9.59 -12.81 -4.87
N ALA A 199 8.55 -12.58 -4.09
CA ALA A 199 7.50 -11.62 -4.40
C ALA A 199 7.40 -10.60 -3.26
N ALA A 200 7.16 -9.34 -3.60
CA ALA A 200 6.92 -8.28 -2.63
C ALA A 200 5.76 -7.41 -3.10
N VAL A 201 4.95 -6.92 -2.15
CA VAL A 201 3.82 -6.05 -2.50
C VAL A 201 4.35 -4.70 -3.00
N VAL A 202 3.77 -4.21 -4.09
CA VAL A 202 3.93 -2.85 -4.63
C VAL A 202 2.62 -2.08 -4.43
N PRO A 203 2.37 -1.60 -3.21
CA PRO A 203 1.05 -1.14 -2.81
C PRO A 203 0.78 0.27 -3.36
N VAL A 204 -0.36 0.45 -4.01
CA VAL A 204 -0.79 1.75 -4.53
C VAL A 204 -2.30 1.88 -4.40
N SER A 205 -2.76 3.07 -4.04
CA SER A 205 -4.19 3.40 -3.99
C SER A 205 -4.44 4.81 -4.46
N TRP A 206 -5.65 5.01 -4.99
CA TRP A 206 -6.22 6.31 -5.31
C TRP A 206 -7.43 6.64 -4.44
N GLU A 207 -7.64 5.87 -3.36
CA GLU A 207 -8.72 6.11 -2.41
C GLU A 207 -8.42 7.38 -1.60
N ILE A 208 -9.05 8.48 -2.00
CA ILE A 208 -9.02 9.77 -1.34
C ILE A 208 -10.43 10.36 -1.41
N ASN A 209 -11.13 10.42 -0.28
CA ASN A 209 -12.57 10.70 -0.22
C ASN A 209 -12.87 12.19 0.06
N CYS A 210 -12.19 13.10 -0.64
CA CYS A 210 -12.46 14.55 -0.54
C CYS A 210 -13.93 14.89 -0.81
N ASN A 211 -14.61 14.07 -1.62
CA ASN A 211 -16.01 14.20 -1.99
C ASN A 211 -16.97 14.13 -0.79
N PHE A 212 -16.56 13.59 0.37
CA PHE A 212 -17.41 13.62 1.57
C PHE A 212 -17.77 15.06 1.98
N CYS A 213 -16.88 16.02 1.71
CA CYS A 213 -17.07 17.43 2.07
C CYS A 213 -17.01 18.40 0.88
N HIS A 214 -16.14 18.14 -0.09
CA HIS A 214 -15.98 18.91 -1.34
C HIS A 214 -16.86 18.31 -2.43
N ASN A 215 -18.13 18.71 -2.46
CA ASN A 215 -19.15 18.10 -3.30
C ASN A 215 -20.17 19.12 -3.83
N THR A 216 -19.74 20.37 -4.03
CA THR A 216 -20.58 21.41 -4.60
C THR A 216 -21.16 20.97 -5.95
N VAL A 217 -22.49 21.02 -6.07
CA VAL A 217 -23.22 20.58 -7.26
C VAL A 217 -22.79 21.38 -8.49
N GLY A 218 -22.53 20.69 -9.59
CA GLY A 218 -22.21 21.29 -10.89
C GLY A 218 -20.72 21.58 -11.11
N ILE A 219 -19.85 21.26 -10.16
CA ILE A 219 -18.40 21.33 -10.33
C ILE A 219 -17.72 20.04 -9.85
N SER A 220 -16.50 19.79 -10.32
CA SER A 220 -15.71 18.65 -9.85
C SER A 220 -15.20 18.87 -8.43
N VAL A 221 -14.82 17.78 -7.75
CA VAL A 221 -14.19 17.82 -6.42
C VAL A 221 -12.91 18.65 -6.44
N ALA A 222 -12.09 18.50 -7.49
CA ALA A 222 -10.86 19.27 -7.67
C ALA A 222 -11.15 20.77 -7.84
N THR A 223 -12.14 21.13 -8.65
CA THR A 223 -12.58 22.54 -8.78
C THR A 223 -13.06 23.09 -7.45
N ASP A 224 -13.85 22.34 -6.69
CA ASP A 224 -14.36 22.78 -5.38
C ASP A 224 -13.20 23.04 -4.39
N ILE A 225 -12.20 22.15 -4.36
CA ILE A 225 -10.98 22.33 -3.56
C ILE A 225 -10.22 23.60 -3.99
N LEU A 226 -9.97 23.78 -5.29
CA LEU A 226 -9.24 24.94 -5.79
C LEU A 226 -9.99 26.26 -5.53
N LYS A 227 -11.32 26.29 -5.68
CA LYS A 227 -12.14 27.47 -5.32
C LYS A 227 -12.12 27.75 -3.82
N ALA A 228 -12.12 26.71 -2.98
CA ALA A 228 -11.97 26.87 -1.55
C ALA A 228 -10.59 27.46 -1.19
N HIS A 229 -9.53 26.98 -1.85
CA HIS A 229 -8.18 27.50 -1.70
C HIS A 229 -8.10 28.98 -2.12
N ASP A 230 -8.58 29.31 -3.32
CA ASP A 230 -8.62 30.68 -3.85
C ASP A 230 -9.36 31.63 -2.91
N ARG A 231 -10.52 31.22 -2.39
CA ARG A 231 -11.31 32.02 -1.43
C ARG A 231 -10.57 32.26 -0.11
N LEU A 232 -9.85 31.27 0.40
CA LEU A 232 -9.19 31.35 1.71
C LEU A 232 -7.83 32.06 1.65
N HIS A 233 -7.14 31.98 0.52
CA HIS A 233 -5.75 32.43 0.39
C HIS A 233 -5.56 33.54 -0.65
N GLY A 234 -6.62 33.96 -1.33
CA GLY A 234 -6.56 35.04 -2.34
C GLY A 234 -5.81 34.64 -3.61
N THR A 235 -5.77 33.34 -3.93
CA THR A 235 -5.14 32.81 -5.15
C THR A 235 -6.12 32.73 -6.33
N THR A 236 -5.62 32.33 -7.50
CA THR A 236 -6.39 32.14 -8.75
C THR A 236 -6.18 30.75 -9.36
N LEU A 237 -5.87 29.76 -8.52
CA LEU A 237 -5.44 28.42 -8.92
C LEU A 237 -6.51 27.67 -9.72
N GLU A 238 -7.80 27.96 -9.53
CA GLU A 238 -8.86 27.35 -10.34
C GLU A 238 -8.71 27.66 -11.84
N LEU A 239 -8.15 28.83 -12.18
CA LEU A 239 -7.89 29.25 -13.56
C LEU A 239 -6.53 28.77 -14.10
N GLU A 240 -5.69 28.18 -13.25
CA GLU A 240 -4.31 27.78 -13.54
C GLU A 240 -4.13 26.26 -13.58
N LYS A 241 -5.23 25.50 -13.73
CA LYS A 241 -5.21 24.04 -13.82
C LYS A 241 -4.35 23.53 -15.00
N PRO A 242 -3.66 22.37 -14.84
CA PRO A 242 -3.61 21.55 -13.63
C PRO A 242 -2.66 22.11 -12.57
N VAL A 243 -3.03 21.99 -11.30
CA VAL A 243 -2.24 22.52 -10.17
C VAL A 243 -1.50 21.40 -9.45
N LEU A 244 -0.16 21.44 -9.44
CA LEU A 244 0.65 20.61 -8.55
C LEU A 244 0.74 21.28 -7.17
N CYS A 245 0.13 20.69 -6.14
CA CYS A 245 0.16 21.25 -4.78
C CYS A 245 1.61 21.44 -4.28
N ALA A 246 2.46 20.47 -4.61
CA ALA A 246 3.88 20.43 -4.24
C ALA A 246 4.76 21.48 -4.95
N LYS A 247 4.21 22.22 -5.93
CA LYS A 247 4.88 23.36 -6.58
C LYS A 247 5.04 24.53 -5.61
N CYS A 248 4.05 24.75 -4.74
CA CYS A 248 4.05 25.83 -3.77
C CYS A 248 4.33 25.32 -2.35
N HIS A 249 3.70 24.21 -1.95
CA HIS A 249 3.91 23.62 -0.64
C HIS A 249 5.04 22.60 -0.69
N ALA A 250 6.01 22.68 0.23
CA ALA A 250 7.09 21.71 0.28
C ALA A 250 6.55 20.29 0.52
N ASP A 251 6.99 19.32 -0.27
CA ASP A 251 6.63 17.91 -0.11
C ASP A 251 7.87 17.01 -0.18
N PRO A 252 8.38 16.55 0.98
CA PRO A 252 9.50 15.63 1.05
C PRO A 252 9.27 14.30 0.33
N ALA A 253 8.02 13.83 0.13
CA ALA A 253 7.78 12.61 -0.66
C ALA A 253 8.08 12.81 -2.14
N LEU A 254 7.94 14.04 -2.65
CA LEU A 254 8.28 14.41 -4.03
C LEU A 254 9.65 15.09 -4.13
N GLY A 255 10.34 15.28 -3.00
CA GLY A 255 11.62 16.00 -2.96
C GLY A 255 11.49 17.48 -3.30
N THR A 256 10.30 18.08 -3.21
CA THR A 256 10.10 19.50 -3.54
C THR A 256 10.36 20.38 -2.32
N GLU A 257 11.10 21.47 -2.53
CA GLU A 257 11.41 22.45 -1.48
C GLU A 257 10.23 23.41 -1.21
N GLY A 258 9.30 23.51 -2.15
CA GLY A 258 8.19 24.48 -2.10
C GLY A 258 8.66 25.93 -2.19
N VAL A 259 7.75 26.86 -1.90
CA VAL A 259 8.01 28.30 -1.87
C VAL A 259 8.36 28.71 -0.43
N PRO A 260 9.47 29.44 -0.22
CA PRO A 260 9.85 29.91 1.12
C PRO A 260 8.73 30.71 1.81
N GLY A 261 8.50 30.40 3.09
CA GLY A 261 7.46 31.05 3.89
C GLY A 261 6.07 30.41 3.78
N LEU A 262 5.87 29.45 2.88
CA LEU A 262 4.69 28.59 2.91
C LEU A 262 4.95 27.34 3.75
N SER A 263 3.91 26.85 4.41
CA SER A 263 3.97 25.61 5.16
C SER A 263 4.19 24.41 4.22
N THR A 264 4.72 23.31 4.78
CA THR A 264 4.75 22.03 4.06
C THR A 264 3.34 21.61 3.65
N PHE A 265 3.23 20.77 2.62
CA PHE A 265 1.93 20.32 2.13
C PHE A 265 1.17 19.52 3.19
N SER A 266 1.90 18.68 3.94
CA SER A 266 1.33 17.94 5.08
C SER A 266 0.77 18.88 6.13
N HIS A 267 1.52 19.91 6.55
CA HIS A 267 1.01 20.89 7.50
C HIS A 267 -0.23 21.61 6.96
N ALA A 268 -0.16 22.13 5.72
CA ALA A 268 -1.26 22.89 5.11
C ALA A 268 -2.56 22.08 5.09
N MET A 269 -2.48 20.82 4.69
CA MET A 269 -3.63 19.92 4.62
C MET A 269 -4.17 19.61 6.02
N HIS A 270 -3.36 19.11 6.94
CA HIS A 270 -3.85 18.71 8.26
C HIS A 270 -4.32 19.92 9.09
N GLY A 271 -3.58 21.03 9.07
CA GLY A 271 -3.93 22.25 9.79
C GLY A 271 -5.25 22.85 9.30
N SER A 272 -5.47 22.86 7.98
CA SER A 272 -6.72 23.34 7.38
C SER A 272 -7.92 22.43 7.66
N HIS A 273 -7.72 21.17 8.05
CA HIS A 273 -8.81 20.22 8.26
C HIS A 273 -9.01 19.83 9.72
N ALA A 274 -8.05 20.09 10.62
CA ALA A 274 -8.06 19.58 12.00
C ALA A 274 -9.37 19.86 12.77
N SER A 275 -9.98 21.04 12.60
CA SER A 275 -11.25 21.41 13.24
C SER A 275 -12.51 20.97 12.48
N ARG A 276 -12.36 20.37 11.30
CA ARG A 276 -13.43 20.03 10.35
C ARG A 276 -13.61 18.52 10.16
N MET A 277 -12.74 17.69 10.74
CA MET A 277 -12.83 16.23 10.65
C MET A 277 -13.87 15.66 11.62
N THR A 278 -15.14 16.01 11.42
CA THR A 278 -16.26 15.57 12.25
C THR A 278 -17.38 14.96 11.43
N VAL A 279 -18.16 14.07 12.03
CA VAL A 279 -19.40 13.54 11.44
C VAL A 279 -20.35 14.68 11.05
N GLN A 280 -20.47 15.72 11.88
CA GLN A 280 -21.34 16.86 11.59
C GLN A 280 -20.95 17.58 10.30
N THR A 281 -19.65 17.70 10.01
CA THR A 281 -19.17 18.32 8.77
C THR A 281 -19.62 17.56 7.52
N VAL A 282 -19.67 16.22 7.58
CA VAL A 282 -20.22 15.38 6.50
C VAL A 282 -21.72 15.61 6.34
N LEU A 283 -22.47 15.62 7.45
CA LEU A 283 -23.92 15.87 7.44
C LEU A 283 -24.25 17.25 6.86
N ASP A 284 -23.50 18.27 7.26
CA ASP A 284 -23.68 19.64 6.75
C ASP A 284 -23.38 19.70 5.24
N ALA A 285 -22.37 18.98 4.76
CA ALA A 285 -22.05 18.90 3.33
C ALA A 285 -23.18 18.23 2.54
N SER A 286 -23.69 17.10 3.04
CA SER A 286 -24.84 16.42 2.44
C SER A 286 -26.09 17.31 2.40
N ALA A 287 -26.39 18.01 3.49
CA ALA A 287 -27.54 18.91 3.56
C ALA A 287 -27.44 20.07 2.55
N ARG A 288 -26.24 20.62 2.31
CA ARG A 288 -26.02 21.64 1.25
C ARG A 288 -26.32 21.07 -0.13
N VAL A 289 -25.88 19.85 -0.42
CA VAL A 289 -26.13 19.19 -1.71
C VAL A 289 -27.62 18.90 -1.87
N GLN A 290 -28.28 18.36 -0.85
CA GLN A 290 -29.72 18.14 -0.82
C GLN A 290 -30.50 19.42 -1.18
N ALA A 291 -30.14 20.55 -0.57
CA ALA A 291 -30.78 21.84 -0.81
C ALA A 291 -30.56 22.36 -2.24
N ALA A 292 -29.37 22.17 -2.82
CA ALA A 292 -29.07 22.54 -4.19
C ALA A 292 -29.86 21.67 -5.20
N LEU A 293 -29.92 20.36 -4.97
CA LEU A 293 -30.65 19.43 -5.83
C LEU A 293 -32.17 19.63 -5.79
N ALA A 294 -32.72 20.11 -4.68
CA ALA A 294 -34.14 20.44 -4.55
C ALA A 294 -34.61 21.56 -5.51
N GLN A 295 -33.68 22.30 -6.11
CA GLN A 295 -33.97 23.35 -7.10
C GLN A 295 -33.99 22.83 -8.55
N LEU A 296 -33.62 21.56 -8.78
CA LEU A 296 -33.54 20.96 -10.10
C LEU A 296 -34.83 20.21 -10.48
N ASP A 297 -34.94 19.85 -11.75
CA ASP A 297 -36.00 18.95 -12.22
C ASP A 297 -35.96 17.61 -11.44
N PRO A 298 -37.11 17.10 -10.95
CA PRO A 298 -37.16 15.87 -10.15
C PRO A 298 -36.54 14.64 -10.82
N GLN A 299 -36.63 14.49 -12.14
CA GLN A 299 -36.06 13.34 -12.86
C GLN A 299 -34.53 13.40 -12.89
N ILE A 300 -33.96 14.61 -12.90
CA ILE A 300 -32.51 14.83 -12.81
C ILE A 300 -32.05 14.70 -11.35
N ALA A 301 -32.81 15.24 -10.40
CA ALA A 301 -32.45 15.28 -8.99
C ALA A 301 -32.47 13.90 -8.32
N ALA A 302 -33.43 13.03 -8.68
CA ALA A 302 -33.61 11.73 -8.02
C ALA A 302 -32.36 10.84 -7.95
N PRO A 303 -31.63 10.56 -9.05
CA PRO A 303 -30.40 9.76 -8.98
C PRO A 303 -29.31 10.45 -8.15
N LEU A 304 -29.15 11.77 -8.27
CA LEU A 304 -28.14 12.54 -7.54
C LEU A 304 -28.41 12.58 -6.02
N LEU A 305 -29.69 12.57 -5.62
CA LEU A 305 -30.08 12.47 -4.20
C LEU A 305 -29.73 11.10 -3.63
N GLN A 306 -29.88 10.02 -4.42
CA GLN A 306 -29.46 8.68 -4.01
C GLN A 306 -27.94 8.60 -3.84
N GLU A 307 -27.18 9.18 -4.77
CA GLU A 307 -25.71 9.28 -4.67
C GLU A 307 -25.28 10.10 -3.43
N ASN A 308 -25.96 11.22 -3.17
CA ASN A 308 -25.71 12.04 -1.98
C ASN A 308 -25.93 11.24 -0.69
N ALA A 309 -27.04 10.50 -0.59
CA ALA A 309 -27.34 9.68 0.57
C ALA A 309 -26.32 8.55 0.78
N ALA A 310 -25.89 7.88 -0.30
CA ALA A 310 -24.86 6.85 -0.23
C ALA A 310 -23.51 7.42 0.25
N ARG A 311 -23.15 8.60 -0.26
CA ARG A 311 -21.93 9.32 0.15
C ARG A 311 -21.98 9.78 1.60
N GLU A 312 -23.12 10.29 2.06
CA GLU A 312 -23.32 10.65 3.47
C GLU A 312 -23.12 9.42 4.36
N ALA A 313 -23.78 8.30 4.06
CA ALA A 313 -23.66 7.07 4.82
C ALA A 313 -22.20 6.57 4.88
N ALA A 314 -21.50 6.55 3.75
CA ALA A 314 -20.09 6.15 3.68
C ALA A 314 -19.18 7.11 4.47
N GLY A 315 -19.40 8.42 4.35
CA GLY A 315 -18.64 9.43 5.08
C GLY A 315 -18.85 9.35 6.59
N VAL A 316 -20.10 9.19 7.04
CA VAL A 316 -20.43 9.02 8.47
C VAL A 316 -19.79 7.76 9.04
N ALA A 317 -19.87 6.64 8.32
CA ALA A 317 -19.22 5.39 8.73
C ALA A 317 -17.70 5.57 8.86
N THR A 318 -17.07 6.14 7.83
CA THR A 318 -15.62 6.39 7.82
C THR A 318 -15.19 7.28 8.97
N MET A 319 -15.88 8.42 9.18
CA MET A 319 -15.56 9.36 10.28
C MET A 319 -15.72 8.75 11.66
N THR A 320 -16.66 7.80 11.82
CA THR A 320 -16.91 7.14 13.10
C THR A 320 -15.83 6.09 13.39
N THR A 321 -15.38 5.35 12.37
CA THR A 321 -14.35 4.31 12.53
C THR A 321 -12.95 4.92 12.68
N ASN A 322 -12.54 5.76 11.74
CA ASN A 322 -11.26 6.45 11.77
C ASN A 322 -11.30 7.63 10.79
N SER A 323 -11.29 8.86 11.32
CA SER A 323 -11.39 10.06 10.50
C SER A 323 -10.20 10.27 9.55
N CYS A 324 -9.05 9.62 9.78
CA CYS A 324 -7.90 9.66 8.87
C CYS A 324 -8.27 9.08 7.49
N TYR A 325 -9.22 8.12 7.45
CA TYR A 325 -9.64 7.44 6.22
C TYR A 325 -10.57 8.26 5.31
N ALA A 326 -10.94 9.50 5.70
CA ALA A 326 -11.52 10.44 4.73
C ALA A 326 -10.52 10.81 3.62
N CYS A 327 -9.23 10.86 3.93
CA CYS A 327 -8.22 11.35 3.00
C CYS A 327 -7.14 10.31 2.71
N HIS A 328 -6.84 9.44 3.68
CA HIS A 328 -5.91 8.36 3.50
C HIS A 328 -6.63 7.06 3.11
N PRO A 329 -6.03 6.22 2.26
CA PRO A 329 -6.63 4.95 1.86
C PRO A 329 -6.83 4.07 3.09
N GLY A 330 -8.04 3.57 3.31
CA GLY A 330 -8.29 2.78 4.52
C GLY A 330 -9.72 2.37 4.79
N ALA A 331 -10.72 3.10 4.28
CA ALA A 331 -12.10 2.64 4.37
C ALA A 331 -12.35 1.45 3.43
N GLN A 332 -11.64 1.40 2.30
CA GLN A 332 -11.70 0.29 1.33
C GLN A 332 -10.35 -0.38 1.12
N THR A 333 -9.29 0.42 0.97
CA THR A 333 -7.95 -0.08 0.64
C THR A 333 -7.31 -0.76 1.84
N GLU A 334 -7.63 -0.35 3.07
CA GLU A 334 -6.97 -0.86 4.29
C GLU A 334 -5.44 -0.61 4.29
N CYS A 335 -5.01 0.66 4.21
CA CYS A 335 -3.56 1.00 4.23
C CYS A 335 -2.85 0.36 5.43
N GLN A 336 -3.41 0.53 6.63
CA GLN A 336 -2.97 -0.16 7.83
C GLN A 336 -3.57 -1.57 7.87
N ARG A 337 -2.73 -2.57 7.62
CA ARG A 337 -3.09 -3.99 7.52
C ARG A 337 -2.06 -4.89 8.22
N ASP A 338 -1.27 -4.31 9.12
CA ASP A 338 -0.24 -5.00 9.86
C ASP A 338 -0.73 -5.58 11.19
N VAL A 339 0.13 -6.32 11.87
CA VAL A 339 -0.17 -6.95 13.17
C VAL A 339 -0.77 -5.99 14.20
N HIS A 340 -0.45 -4.68 14.20
CA HIS A 340 -0.98 -3.72 15.16
C HIS A 340 -2.50 -3.53 15.01
N ILE A 341 -3.07 -3.58 13.80
CA ILE A 341 -4.52 -3.45 13.63
C ILE A 341 -5.27 -4.64 14.24
N THR A 342 -4.61 -5.81 14.33
CA THR A 342 -5.17 -7.00 14.98
C THR A 342 -5.21 -6.91 16.51
N HIS A 343 -4.56 -5.87 17.06
CA HIS A 343 -4.50 -5.55 18.49
C HIS A 343 -5.16 -4.20 18.80
N ASP A 344 -6.07 -3.73 17.94
CA ASP A 344 -6.80 -2.47 18.08
C ASP A 344 -5.90 -1.22 18.18
N ILE A 345 -4.65 -1.30 17.69
CA ILE A 345 -3.74 -0.17 17.59
C ILE A 345 -3.91 0.46 16.21
N THR A 346 -4.30 1.73 16.19
CA THR A 346 -4.71 2.48 15.01
C THR A 346 -3.71 3.61 14.68
N CYS A 347 -3.99 4.35 13.60
CA CYS A 347 -3.14 5.45 13.15
C CYS A 347 -2.84 6.46 14.28
N VAL A 348 -3.84 6.79 15.10
CA VAL A 348 -3.72 7.83 16.14
C VAL A 348 -2.84 7.42 17.32
N ASP A 349 -2.66 6.11 17.55
CA ASP A 349 -1.82 5.59 18.63
C ASP A 349 -0.33 5.81 18.35
N CYS A 350 0.04 5.91 17.07
CA CYS A 350 1.41 6.20 16.63
C CYS A 350 1.58 7.66 16.18
N HIS A 351 0.66 8.17 15.37
CA HIS A 351 0.79 9.48 14.73
C HIS A 351 0.13 10.63 15.51
N GLY A 352 -0.72 10.32 16.49
CA GLY A 352 -1.58 11.31 17.13
C GLY A 352 -2.77 11.74 16.26
N GLY A 353 -3.56 12.70 16.75
CA GLY A 353 -4.68 13.27 16.02
C GLY A 353 -4.25 14.27 14.93
N MET A 354 -5.22 14.79 14.17
CA MET A 354 -4.96 15.71 13.06
C MET A 354 -4.10 16.93 13.43
N SER A 355 -4.27 17.50 14.62
CA SER A 355 -3.44 18.61 15.10
C SER A 355 -1.99 18.22 15.36
N ALA A 356 -1.71 16.98 15.78
CA ALA A 356 -0.34 16.49 15.97
C ALA A 356 0.36 16.26 14.62
N VAL A 357 -0.38 15.77 13.62
CA VAL A 357 0.15 15.61 12.26
C VAL A 357 0.32 16.97 11.56
N ALA A 358 -0.49 17.97 11.95
CA ALA A 358 -0.39 19.36 11.52
C ALA A 358 0.70 20.17 12.24
N ASP A 359 1.55 19.58 13.06
CA ASP A 359 2.63 20.32 13.71
C ASP A 359 3.64 20.84 12.67
N GLU A 360 4.02 22.13 12.74
CA GLU A 360 5.01 22.74 11.85
C GLU A 360 6.43 22.18 12.08
N ASP A 361 6.74 21.75 13.31
CA ASP A 361 8.01 21.14 13.66
C ASP A 361 8.12 19.70 13.13
N ARG A 362 6.99 19.11 12.72
CA ARG A 362 6.96 17.79 12.10
C ARG A 362 7.29 17.89 10.61
N VAL A 363 8.45 17.35 10.23
CA VAL A 363 8.79 17.18 8.82
C VAL A 363 8.23 15.83 8.31
N PRO A 364 7.21 15.83 7.43
CA PRO A 364 6.64 14.58 6.92
C PRO A 364 7.71 13.75 6.20
N TRP A 365 7.61 12.42 6.30
CA TRP A 365 8.57 11.47 5.71
C TRP A 365 10.02 11.57 6.24
N LYS A 366 10.26 12.34 7.31
CA LYS A 366 11.53 12.42 8.03
C LYS A 366 11.34 12.28 9.55
N SER A 367 10.31 12.92 10.09
CA SER A 367 9.90 12.85 11.49
C SER A 367 8.66 11.94 11.60
N LEU A 368 8.88 10.63 11.66
CA LEU A 368 7.82 9.63 11.79
C LEU A 368 7.90 8.91 13.15
N PRO A 369 6.79 8.30 13.61
CA PRO A 369 6.79 7.46 14.79
C PRO A 369 7.82 6.34 14.67
N THR A 370 8.37 5.92 15.81
CA THR A 370 9.37 4.85 15.86
C THR A 370 8.83 3.66 16.66
N CYS A 371 9.16 2.45 16.23
CA CYS A 371 8.86 1.22 16.96
C CYS A 371 9.42 1.31 18.40
N GLY A 372 10.61 1.91 18.57
CA GLY A 372 11.25 2.07 19.86
C GLY A 372 10.43 2.82 20.92
N GLU A 373 9.51 3.72 20.55
CA GLU A 373 8.67 4.49 21.50
C GLU A 373 7.77 3.60 22.37
N CYS A 374 7.31 2.49 21.79
CA CYS A 374 6.48 1.50 22.46
C CYS A 374 7.24 0.22 22.77
N HIS A 375 7.91 -0.37 21.78
CA HIS A 375 8.49 -1.71 21.90
C HIS A 375 9.69 -1.76 22.86
N LYS A 376 10.43 -0.66 23.05
CA LYS A 376 11.55 -0.63 24.01
C LYS A 376 11.10 -0.87 25.45
N LYS A 377 9.84 -0.56 25.76
CA LYS A 377 9.21 -0.89 27.05
C LYS A 377 8.95 -2.40 27.19
N MET A 378 8.69 -3.08 26.08
CA MET A 378 8.49 -4.53 26.04
C MET A 378 9.82 -5.29 26.15
N ASN A 379 10.86 -4.83 25.44
CA ASN A 379 12.19 -5.42 25.54
C ASN A 379 13.31 -4.40 25.31
N SER A 380 13.84 -3.84 26.40
CA SER A 380 14.89 -2.82 26.34
C SER A 380 16.26 -3.34 25.88
N ARG A 381 16.42 -4.65 25.70
CA ARG A 381 17.69 -5.26 25.25
C ARG A 381 17.85 -5.26 23.73
N PHE A 382 16.79 -5.00 22.99
CA PHE A 382 16.82 -4.97 21.53
C PHE A 382 17.16 -3.56 21.04
N ASP A 383 17.96 -3.49 19.98
CA ASP A 383 18.06 -2.27 19.18
C ASP A 383 16.81 -2.16 18.32
N TYR A 384 16.27 -0.96 18.23
CA TYR A 384 15.17 -0.64 17.33
C TYR A 384 15.73 0.16 16.15
N GLU A 385 15.06 1.24 15.72
CA GLU A 385 15.56 2.10 14.68
C GLU A 385 16.96 2.65 14.99
N GLU A 386 17.79 2.76 13.93
CA GLU A 386 19.06 3.46 14.02
C GLU A 386 18.78 4.94 14.35
N PRO A 387 19.54 5.58 15.25
CA PRO A 387 19.35 6.99 15.58
C PRO A 387 19.34 7.88 14.33
N GLY A 388 18.30 8.71 14.18
CA GLY A 388 18.12 9.61 13.05
C GLY A 388 17.68 8.93 11.74
N LYS A 389 17.34 7.63 11.77
CA LYS A 389 16.79 6.92 10.62
C LYS A 389 15.35 6.49 10.88
N LEU A 390 14.60 6.36 9.80
CA LEU A 390 13.29 5.74 9.80
C LEU A 390 13.39 4.22 9.84
N PHE A 391 12.29 3.55 10.20
CA PHE A 391 12.17 2.09 10.14
C PHE A 391 12.61 1.52 8.78
N LYS A 392 12.15 2.14 7.68
CA LYS A 392 12.46 1.71 6.30
C LYS A 392 13.95 1.79 5.93
N ASP A 393 14.72 2.59 6.66
CA ASP A 393 16.15 2.83 6.41
C ASP A 393 17.05 2.27 7.53
N SER A 394 16.44 1.70 8.57
CA SER A 394 17.12 1.11 9.72
C SER A 394 17.49 -0.34 9.45
N ARG A 395 18.64 -0.73 10.01
CA ARG A 395 19.20 -2.08 9.87
C ARG A 395 19.51 -2.70 11.22
N GLY A 396 19.46 -4.02 11.28
CA GLY A 396 19.91 -4.85 12.40
C GLY A 396 20.45 -6.19 11.89
N HIS A 397 21.03 -7.00 12.78
CA HIS A 397 21.47 -8.38 12.52
C HIS A 397 22.23 -8.57 11.19
N GLY A 398 23.54 -8.24 11.16
CA GLY A 398 24.35 -8.42 9.94
C GLY A 398 24.08 -7.39 8.85
N GLY A 399 23.46 -6.24 9.18
CA GLY A 399 23.13 -5.17 8.22
C GLY A 399 21.84 -5.40 7.42
N ILE A 400 20.97 -6.33 7.84
CA ILE A 400 19.67 -6.56 7.22
C ILE A 400 18.72 -5.40 7.55
N TYR A 401 17.99 -4.90 6.57
CA TYR A 401 16.98 -3.86 6.77
C TYR A 401 15.81 -4.44 7.56
N CYS A 402 15.28 -3.67 8.51
CA CYS A 402 14.15 -4.10 9.33
C CYS A 402 12.97 -4.58 8.47
N SER A 403 12.68 -3.87 7.37
CA SER A 403 11.59 -4.20 6.45
C SER A 403 11.79 -5.52 5.69
N SER A 404 13.03 -6.02 5.54
CA SER A 404 13.27 -7.33 4.93
C SER A 404 12.75 -8.48 5.79
N CYS A 405 12.83 -8.35 7.13
CA CYS A 405 12.34 -9.35 8.06
C CYS A 405 10.88 -9.11 8.46
N HIS A 406 10.56 -7.86 8.80
CA HIS A 406 9.27 -7.50 9.38
C HIS A 406 8.19 -7.19 8.35
N GLY A 407 8.56 -6.91 7.10
CA GLY A 407 7.67 -6.26 6.13
C GLY A 407 7.72 -4.73 6.26
N PRO A 408 7.14 -3.99 5.29
CA PRO A 408 7.12 -2.54 5.35
C PRO A 408 6.17 -2.03 6.44
N GLN A 409 6.34 -0.78 6.84
CA GLN A 409 5.42 -0.12 7.78
C GLN A 409 3.97 -0.22 7.28
N HIS A 410 3.00 -0.22 8.20
CA HIS A 410 1.59 -0.46 7.90
C HIS A 410 1.26 -1.85 7.31
N ALA A 411 2.26 -2.69 7.02
CA ALA A 411 2.08 -4.10 6.62
C ALA A 411 3.06 -5.06 7.33
N THR A 412 3.52 -4.68 8.54
CA THR A 412 4.41 -5.53 9.33
C THR A 412 3.75 -6.84 9.75
N GLY A 413 4.49 -7.93 9.62
CA GLY A 413 3.97 -9.30 9.72
C GLY A 413 3.66 -9.78 11.15
N PRO A 414 2.63 -10.63 11.33
CA PRO A 414 1.72 -11.13 10.30
C PRO A 414 0.72 -10.05 9.88
N ALA A 415 0.70 -9.77 8.57
CA ALA A 415 -0.27 -8.85 7.98
C ALA A 415 -1.63 -9.57 7.86
N VAL A 416 -2.72 -8.82 7.76
CA VAL A 416 -4.07 -9.38 7.58
C VAL A 416 -4.33 -9.80 6.12
N THR A 417 -3.56 -9.28 5.18
CA THR A 417 -3.64 -9.60 3.75
C THR A 417 -2.76 -10.80 3.36
N ALA A 418 -3.23 -11.61 2.42
CA ALA A 418 -2.46 -12.77 1.94
C ALA A 418 -1.17 -12.35 1.21
N ASN A 419 -1.21 -11.30 0.38
CA ASN A 419 -0.10 -10.88 -0.45
C ASN A 419 1.10 -10.37 0.37
N ASP A 420 0.87 -9.61 1.44
CA ASP A 420 1.96 -9.15 2.32
C ASP A 420 2.63 -10.31 3.08
N ASN A 421 1.93 -11.44 3.24
CA ASN A 421 2.50 -12.65 3.84
C ASN A 421 3.18 -13.59 2.82
N ALA A 422 3.03 -13.35 1.51
CA ALA A 422 3.49 -14.26 0.46
C ALA A 422 5.01 -14.53 0.53
N GLN A 423 5.82 -13.50 0.76
CA GLN A 423 7.27 -13.64 0.92
C GLN A 423 7.64 -14.52 2.12
N ALA A 424 7.02 -14.27 3.28
CA ALA A 424 7.30 -15.04 4.48
C ALA A 424 6.90 -16.52 4.29
N ILE A 425 5.73 -16.77 3.71
CA ILE A 425 5.27 -18.13 3.39
C ILE A 425 6.23 -18.82 2.43
N LEU A 426 6.71 -18.13 1.39
CA LEU A 426 7.67 -18.66 0.43
C LEU A 426 8.97 -19.11 1.12
N TRP A 427 9.53 -18.29 2.01
CA TRP A 427 10.86 -18.52 2.57
C TRP A 427 10.87 -19.40 3.82
N GLN A 428 9.89 -19.26 4.71
CA GLN A 428 9.85 -19.99 5.98
C GLN A 428 8.62 -20.90 6.16
N GLY A 429 7.71 -20.94 5.18
CA GLY A 429 6.53 -21.81 5.21
C GLY A 429 5.41 -21.34 6.14
N LYS A 430 5.50 -20.11 6.69
CA LYS A 430 4.47 -19.49 7.54
C LYS A 430 4.44 -17.97 7.33
N ALA A 431 3.27 -17.39 7.55
CA ALA A 431 3.07 -15.94 7.60
C ALA A 431 3.80 -15.30 8.79
N GLY A 432 4.02 -13.99 8.73
CA GLY A 432 4.64 -13.21 9.81
C GLY A 432 6.06 -12.74 9.53
N THR A 433 6.66 -12.15 10.56
CA THR A 433 8.08 -11.76 10.53
C THR A 433 8.94 -12.98 10.18
N ILE A 434 9.94 -12.79 9.31
CA ILE A 434 10.93 -13.82 8.99
C ILE A 434 11.78 -14.09 10.24
N ASP A 435 11.50 -15.20 10.91
CA ASP A 435 12.13 -15.61 12.17
C ASP A 435 12.85 -16.96 12.08
N THR A 436 12.81 -17.58 10.90
CA THR A 436 13.47 -18.86 10.63
C THR A 436 14.89 -18.63 10.14
N CYS A 437 15.88 -18.92 10.98
CA CYS A 437 17.29 -18.61 10.70
C CYS A 437 17.80 -19.22 9.39
N THR A 438 17.31 -20.41 9.02
CA THR A 438 17.68 -21.09 7.78
C THR A 438 17.10 -20.46 6.52
N VAL A 439 16.42 -19.31 6.62
CA VAL A 439 16.14 -18.45 5.46
C VAL A 439 17.44 -17.82 4.95
N CYS A 440 18.31 -17.34 5.83
CA CYS A 440 19.57 -16.69 5.48
C CYS A 440 20.78 -17.59 5.76
N HIS A 441 20.72 -18.39 6.81
CA HIS A 441 21.82 -19.29 7.18
C HIS A 441 21.68 -20.67 6.49
N THR A 442 22.81 -21.34 6.23
CA THR A 442 22.80 -22.72 5.72
C THR A 442 22.42 -23.75 6.80
N ARG A 443 22.59 -23.39 8.07
CA ARG A 443 22.20 -24.18 9.24
C ARG A 443 21.68 -23.28 10.35
N GLN A 444 20.88 -23.84 11.25
CA GLN A 444 20.45 -23.14 12.46
C GLN A 444 21.69 -22.76 13.30
N PRO A 445 21.90 -21.46 13.60
CA PRO A 445 22.95 -21.06 14.53
C PRO A 445 22.67 -21.63 15.94
N GLU A 446 23.73 -22.05 16.64
CA GLU A 446 23.61 -22.49 18.04
C GLU A 446 23.39 -21.31 19.00
N GLU A 447 23.88 -20.14 18.59
CA GLU A 447 23.70 -18.90 19.33
C GLU A 447 22.25 -18.40 19.25
N ARG A 448 21.81 -17.73 20.32
CA ARG A 448 20.50 -17.11 20.33
C ARG A 448 20.45 -15.94 19.34
N PHE A 449 19.28 -15.70 18.76
CA PHE A 449 19.08 -14.50 17.94
C PHE A 449 19.37 -13.23 18.74
N PHE A 450 20.13 -12.33 18.14
CA PHE A 450 20.43 -11.02 18.67
C PHE A 450 19.74 -9.97 17.80
N HIS A 451 18.72 -9.31 18.35
CA HIS A 451 18.12 -8.14 17.71
C HIS A 451 18.96 -6.88 18.03
N SER A 452 20.25 -6.92 17.70
CA SER A 452 21.14 -5.78 17.84
C SER A 452 21.75 -5.43 16.50
N ARG A 453 22.17 -4.18 16.39
CA ARG A 453 23.15 -3.79 15.38
C ARG A 453 24.46 -4.48 15.73
N ASP A 454 25.22 -4.87 14.71
CA ASP A 454 26.54 -5.47 14.93
C ASP A 454 27.38 -4.44 15.71
N LYS A 455 27.95 -4.87 16.84
CA LYS A 455 28.80 -4.02 17.69
C LYS A 455 30.23 -4.03 17.21
#